data_AF-A0A7J2IVE4-F1
#
_entry.id   AF-A0A7J2IVE4-F1
#
_cell.length_a   1.000
_cell.length_b   1.000
_cell.length_c   1.000
_cell.angle_alpha   90.00
_cell.angle_beta   90.00
_cell.angle_gamma   90.00
#
_symmetry.space_group_name_H-M   'P 1'
#
loop_
_entity.id
_entity.type
_entity.pdbx_description
1 polymer ?
#
loop_
_entity_poly.entity_id
_entity_poly.type
_entity_poly.pdbx_seq_one_letter_code
_entity_poly.pdbx_strand_id
1 'polypeptide(L)'
;MAEKGWRSVFVTGNHAVAWAVKTARVQVVAAYPITPQTTIVEKIAEFVEKGELDAQYIRVESEHSAMTACIGAAAAGARAFTATASHGLALMHECLWWAAGARLPIV
;
A
#
# COMPACT_ATOMS: atom_id res chain seq x y z
N MET A 1 -29.51 8.06 -20.99
CA MET A 1 -28.82 6.83 -20.60
C MET A 1 -27.36 7.00 -21.03
N ALA A 2 -26.46 7.34 -20.11
CA ALA A 2 -25.06 7.62 -20.45
C ALA A 2 -24.31 6.30 -20.66
N GLU A 3 -23.63 6.17 -21.79
CA GLU A 3 -22.83 5.01 -22.18
C GLU A 3 -21.75 4.73 -21.12
N LYS A 4 -21.78 3.54 -20.50
CA LYS A 4 -20.70 3.03 -19.65
C LYS A 4 -19.54 2.56 -20.55
N GLY A 5 -18.79 3.52 -21.08
CA GLY A 5 -17.51 3.26 -21.74
C GLY A 5 -16.40 3.03 -20.72
N TRP A 6 -15.42 2.19 -21.07
CA TRP A 6 -14.19 2.07 -20.30
C TRP A 6 -13.38 3.36 -20.43
N ARG A 7 -12.97 3.95 -19.31
CA ARG A 7 -12.13 5.15 -19.31
C ARG A 7 -10.65 4.75 -19.34
N SER A 8 -10.03 4.89 -20.49
CA SER A 8 -8.58 4.70 -20.67
C SER A 8 -7.82 5.95 -20.23
N VAL A 9 -6.76 5.76 -19.43
CA VAL A 9 -5.87 6.85 -18.97
C VAL A 9 -4.41 6.43 -19.16
N PHE A 10 -3.56 7.36 -19.57
CA PHE A 10 -2.11 7.15 -19.62
C PHE A 10 -1.51 7.45 -18.25
N VAL A 11 -1.01 6.42 -17.57
CA VAL A 11 -0.41 6.53 -16.23
C VAL A 11 0.83 5.63 -16.15
N THR A 12 1.74 5.94 -15.23
CA THR A 12 2.85 5.05 -14.90
C THR A 12 2.33 3.80 -14.21
N GLY A 13 3.10 2.70 -14.24
CA GLY A 13 2.74 1.47 -13.52
C GLY A 13 2.53 1.71 -12.02
N ASN A 14 3.39 2.53 -11.41
CA ASN A 14 3.28 2.90 -10.00
C ASN A 14 1.96 3.64 -9.69
N HIS A 15 1.57 4.60 -10.53
CA HIS A 15 0.29 5.27 -10.35
C HIS A 15 -0.90 4.32 -10.60
N ALA A 16 -0.78 3.38 -11.54
CA ALA A 16 -1.79 2.35 -11.73
C ALA A 16 -1.99 1.47 -10.49
N VAL A 17 -0.89 1.11 -9.79
CA VAL A 17 -0.97 0.42 -8.48
C VAL A 17 -1.69 1.28 -7.46
N ALA A 18 -1.36 2.57 -7.34
CA ALA A 18 -2.04 3.47 -6.41
C ALA A 18 -3.55 3.58 -6.70
N TRP A 19 -3.96 3.62 -7.98
CA TRP A 19 -5.37 3.54 -8.37
C TRP A 19 -6.02 2.22 -7.94
N ALA A 20 -5.33 1.09 -8.12
CA ALA A 20 -5.82 -0.21 -7.70
C ALA A 20 -6.01 -0.29 -6.18
N VAL A 21 -5.05 0.23 -5.39
CA VAL A 21 -5.13 0.33 -3.92
C VAL A 21 -6.36 1.14 -3.49
N LYS A 22 -6.57 2.31 -4.13
CA LYS A 22 -7.76 3.14 -3.90
C LYS A 22 -9.04 2.39 -4.23
N THR A 23 -9.12 1.75 -5.40
CA THR A 23 -10.31 0.97 -5.81
C THR A 23 -10.56 -0.23 -4.90
N ALA A 24 -9.50 -0.84 -4.37
CA ALA A 24 -9.59 -1.90 -3.38
C ALA A 24 -10.12 -1.38 -2.04
N ARG A 25 -10.13 -0.07 -1.76
CA ARG A 25 -10.52 0.54 -0.47
C ARG A 25 -9.70 -0.03 0.69
N VAL A 26 -8.38 -0.06 0.51
CA VAL A 26 -7.42 -0.37 1.59
C VAL A 26 -7.67 0.56 2.77
N GLN A 27 -7.54 0.05 4.00
CA GLN A 27 -7.87 0.78 5.23
C GLN A 27 -6.62 1.25 5.98
N VAL A 28 -5.49 0.57 5.82
CA VAL A 28 -4.21 0.96 6.42
C VAL A 28 -3.10 0.86 5.38
N VAL A 29 -2.32 1.93 5.25
CA VAL A 29 -1.15 2.00 4.38
C VAL A 29 0.04 2.38 5.24
N ALA A 30 1.02 1.48 5.38
CA ALA A 30 2.27 1.79 6.07
C ALA A 30 3.39 1.97 5.04
N ALA A 31 4.02 3.14 5.03
CA ALA A 31 4.90 3.54 3.93
C ALA A 31 6.26 4.05 4.39
N TYR A 32 7.30 3.60 3.69
CA TYR A 32 8.66 4.11 3.76
C TYR A 32 9.20 4.40 2.35
N PRO A 33 9.89 5.52 2.11
CA PRO A 33 10.37 5.89 0.78
C PRO A 33 11.61 5.09 0.37
N ILE A 34 11.56 4.41 -0.78
CA ILE A 34 12.74 3.85 -1.47
C ILE A 34 12.52 3.91 -3.00
N THR A 35 13.56 4.19 -3.78
CA THR A 35 13.43 4.23 -5.26
C THR A 35 13.37 2.80 -5.81
N PRO A 36 12.53 2.48 -6.82
CA PRO A 36 11.67 3.37 -7.63
C PRO A 36 10.19 3.45 -7.22
N GLN A 37 9.76 2.73 -6.18
CA GLN A 37 8.34 2.61 -5.83
C GLN A 37 7.79 3.77 -4.99
N THR A 38 8.62 4.74 -4.57
CA THR A 38 8.19 5.93 -3.80
C THR A 38 6.94 6.60 -4.37
N THR A 39 6.84 6.70 -5.70
CA THR A 39 5.69 7.33 -6.38
C THR A 39 4.35 6.60 -6.17
N ILE A 40 4.36 5.32 -5.78
CA ILE A 40 3.15 4.60 -5.38
C ILE A 40 2.60 5.19 -4.09
N VAL A 41 3.44 5.26 -3.05
CA VAL A 41 3.03 5.68 -1.70
C VAL A 41 2.76 7.18 -1.63
N GLU A 42 3.51 8.00 -2.38
CA GLU A 42 3.21 9.42 -2.58
C GLU A 42 1.81 9.62 -3.18
N LYS A 43 1.48 8.85 -4.22
CA LYS A 43 0.17 8.97 -4.87
C LYS A 43 -0.98 8.51 -3.96
N ILE A 44 -0.75 7.49 -3.15
CA ILE A 44 -1.72 7.04 -2.14
C ILE A 44 -1.90 8.12 -1.06
N ALA A 45 -0.82 8.74 -0.59
CA ALA A 45 -0.90 9.84 0.37
C ALA A 45 -1.74 11.00 -0.18
N GLU A 46 -1.58 11.36 -1.46
CA GLU A 46 -2.45 12.35 -2.12
C GLU A 46 -3.93 11.95 -2.11
N PHE A 47 -4.26 10.67 -2.34
CA PHE A 47 -5.65 10.21 -2.31
C PHE A 47 -6.25 10.28 -0.91
N VAL A 48 -5.47 9.96 0.12
CA VAL A 48 -5.90 10.07 1.52
C VAL A 48 -6.13 11.53 1.90
N GLU A 49 -5.17 12.41 1.60
CA GLU A 49 -5.27 13.85 1.90
C GLU A 49 -6.46 14.52 1.21
N LYS A 50 -6.77 14.12 -0.03
CA LYS A 50 -7.94 14.63 -0.77
C LYS A 50 -9.27 14.04 -0.31
N GLY A 51 -9.26 13.11 0.65
CA GLY A 51 -10.46 12.38 1.08
C GLY A 51 -11.01 11.41 0.01
N GLU A 52 -10.20 11.09 -1.01
CA GLU A 52 -10.57 10.16 -2.07
C GLU A 52 -10.38 8.68 -1.67
N LEU A 53 -9.60 8.44 -0.61
CA LEU A 53 -9.39 7.14 0.02
C LEU A 53 -9.48 7.32 1.55
N ASP A 54 -10.48 6.70 2.18
CA ASP A 54 -10.59 6.64 3.64
C ASP A 54 -9.68 5.54 4.20
N ALA A 55 -8.42 5.91 4.47
CA ALA A 55 -7.40 5.01 4.98
C ALA A 55 -6.48 5.72 5.98
N GLN A 56 -5.97 4.97 6.94
CA GLN A 56 -4.89 5.43 7.82
C GLN A 56 -3.55 5.33 7.08
N TYR A 57 -2.92 6.47 6.81
CA TYR A 57 -1.60 6.54 6.20
C TYR A 57 -0.51 6.71 7.26
N ILE A 58 0.26 5.65 7.51
CA ILE A 58 1.29 5.60 8.55
C ILE A 58 2.66 5.82 7.91
N ARG A 59 3.31 6.92 8.28
CA ARG A 59 4.70 7.20 7.92
C ARG A 59 5.60 6.50 8.94
N VAL A 60 6.21 5.40 8.53
CA VAL A 60 7.09 4.62 9.39
C VAL A 60 8.56 5.02 9.20
N GLU A 61 9.43 4.55 10.08
CA GLU A 61 10.86 4.84 10.10
C GLU A 61 11.71 3.88 9.27
N SER A 62 11.17 2.71 8.87
CA SER A 62 11.85 1.71 8.05
C SER A 62 10.87 0.75 7.37
N GLU A 63 11.34 -0.02 6.39
CA GLU A 63 10.56 -1.07 5.75
C GLU A 63 10.19 -2.23 6.69
N HIS A 64 11.05 -2.55 7.67
CA HIS A 64 10.72 -3.53 8.71
C HIS A 64 9.48 -3.07 9.51
N SER A 65 9.44 -1.79 9.86
CA SER A 65 8.33 -1.17 10.58
C SER A 65 7.08 -1.06 9.70
N ALA A 66 7.24 -0.85 8.38
CA ALA A 66 6.12 -0.87 7.43
C ALA A 66 5.40 -2.22 7.44
N MET A 67 6.16 -3.32 7.27
CA MET A 67 5.56 -4.66 7.28
C MET A 67 4.97 -5.02 8.64
N THR A 68 5.64 -4.66 9.74
CA THR A 68 5.14 -4.90 11.11
C THR A 68 3.84 -4.14 11.40
N ALA A 69 3.72 -2.90 10.94
CA ALA A 69 2.48 -2.13 11.03
C ALA A 69 1.35 -2.77 10.21
N CYS A 70 1.65 -3.24 8.99
CA CYS A 70 0.68 -3.97 8.16
C CYS A 70 0.24 -5.29 8.81
N ILE A 71 1.15 -6.01 9.47
CA ILE A 71 0.86 -7.20 10.26
C ILE A 71 -0.16 -6.88 11.36
N GLY A 72 0.09 -5.86 12.17
CA GLY A 72 -0.83 -5.45 13.23
C GLY A 72 -2.20 -5.04 12.69
N ALA A 73 -2.21 -4.26 11.61
CA ALA A 73 -3.44 -3.83 10.95
C ALA A 73 -4.26 -5.00 10.39
N ALA A 74 -3.61 -5.93 9.68
CA ALA A 74 -4.28 -7.10 9.13
C ALA A 74 -4.78 -8.07 10.20
N ALA A 75 -4.02 -8.25 11.29
CA ALA A 75 -4.46 -9.05 12.44
C ALA A 75 -5.68 -8.44 13.13
N ALA A 76 -5.82 -7.11 13.12
CA ALA A 76 -7.01 -6.39 13.61
C ALA A 76 -8.21 -6.41 12.62
N GLY A 77 -8.05 -7.02 11.44
CA GLY A 77 -9.11 -7.16 10.43
C GLY A 77 -9.14 -6.06 9.37
N ALA A 78 -8.17 -5.15 9.34
CA ALA A 78 -8.08 -4.11 8.31
C ALA A 78 -7.38 -4.64 7.05
N ARG A 79 -7.83 -4.19 5.87
CA ARG A 79 -7.06 -4.42 4.63
C ARG A 79 -5.84 -3.52 4.63
N ALA A 80 -4.66 -4.14 4.75
CA ALA A 80 -3.38 -3.46 4.87
C ALA A 80 -2.60 -3.50 3.55
N PHE A 81 -1.89 -2.42 3.24
CA PHE A 81 -1.03 -2.31 2.07
C PHE A 81 0.33 -1.69 2.40
N THR A 82 1.39 -2.17 1.77
CA THR A 82 2.71 -1.49 1.74
C THR A 82 3.39 -1.64 0.38
N ALA A 83 4.42 -0.83 0.11
CA ALA A 83 5.23 -0.92 -1.10
C ALA A 83 6.70 -0.70 -0.77
N THR A 84 7.57 -1.58 -1.29
CA THR A 84 9.02 -1.54 -1.09
C THR A 84 9.77 -1.98 -2.35
N ALA A 85 11.09 -1.86 -2.35
CA ALA A 85 11.96 -2.42 -3.38
C ALA A 85 13.34 -2.78 -2.83
N SER A 86 14.03 -3.70 -3.50
CA SER A 86 15.45 -4.01 -3.30
C SER A 86 15.81 -4.24 -1.81
N HIS A 87 16.70 -3.42 -1.25
CA HIS A 87 17.13 -3.49 0.15
C HIS A 87 15.99 -3.38 1.16
N GLY A 88 14.94 -2.61 0.85
CA GLY A 88 13.77 -2.51 1.70
C GLY A 88 13.02 -3.84 1.82
N LEU A 89 12.96 -4.62 0.73
CA LEU A 89 12.39 -5.97 0.78
C LEU A 89 13.26 -6.93 1.62
N ALA A 90 14.59 -6.80 1.51
CA ALA A 90 15.50 -7.57 2.36
C ALA A 90 15.32 -7.22 3.86
N LEU A 91 15.08 -5.96 4.17
CA LEU A 91 14.82 -5.49 5.54
C LEU A 91 13.45 -5.97 6.07
N MET A 92 12.46 -6.21 5.20
CA MET A 92 11.18 -6.84 5.56
C MET A 92 11.24 -8.36 5.75
N HIS A 93 12.35 -9.01 5.37
CA HIS A 93 12.38 -10.44 5.14
C HIS A 93 11.96 -11.28 6.36
N GLU A 94 12.38 -10.90 7.56
CA GLU A 94 11.96 -11.56 8.80
C GLU A 94 10.42 -11.49 8.99
N CYS A 95 9.84 -10.30 8.82
CA CYS A 95 8.41 -10.07 8.97
C CYS A 95 7.58 -10.83 7.92
N LEU A 96 8.09 -11.03 6.70
CA LEU A 96 7.38 -11.75 5.64
C LEU A 96 7.06 -13.19 6.04
N TRP A 97 8.02 -13.89 6.65
CA TRP A 97 7.81 -15.26 7.13
C TRP A 97 6.73 -15.32 8.22
N TRP A 98 6.75 -14.35 9.13
CA TRP A 98 5.75 -14.25 10.19
C TRP A 98 4.35 -13.97 9.60
N ALA A 99 4.22 -12.98 8.71
CA ALA A 99 2.95 -12.61 8.09
C ALA A 99 2.33 -13.79 7.31
N ALA A 100 3.14 -14.51 6.54
CA ALA A 100 2.70 -15.68 5.79
C ALA A 100 2.27 -16.82 6.72
N GLY A 101 3.04 -17.10 7.78
CA GLY A 101 2.71 -18.11 8.79
C GLY A 101 1.41 -17.80 9.53
N ALA A 102 1.17 -16.53 9.84
CA ALA A 102 -0.06 -16.04 10.46
C ALA A 102 -1.26 -15.94 9.48
N ARG A 103 -1.06 -16.24 8.19
CA ARG A 103 -2.09 -16.23 7.14
C ARG A 103 -2.79 -14.86 7.00
N LEU A 104 -2.05 -13.77 7.19
CA LEU A 104 -2.59 -12.43 7.09
C LEU A 104 -2.67 -11.96 5.62
N PRO A 105 -3.83 -11.42 5.17
CA PRO A 105 -4.03 -11.02 3.77
C PRO A 105 -3.46 -9.61 3.49
N ILE A 106 -2.15 -9.44 3.72
CA ILE A 106 -1.42 -8.20 3.43
C ILE A 106 -1.01 -8.20 1.96
N VAL A 107 -1.08 -7.03 1.33
CA VAL A 107 -0.64 -6.80 -0.06
C VAL A 107 0.49 -5.77 -0.11
#